data_AF-A0A2V7YPJ2-F1
#
_entry.id   AF-A0A2V7YPJ2-F1
#
_cell.length_a   1.000
_cell.length_b   1.000
_cell.length_c   1.000
_cell.angle_alpha   90.00
_cell.angle_beta   90.00
_cell.angle_gamma   90.00
#
_symmetry.space_group_name_H-M   'P 1'
#
loop_
_entity.id
_entity.type
_entity.pdbx_description
1 polymer ?
#
loop_
_entity_poly.entity_id
_entity_poly.type
_entity_poly.pdbx_seq_one_letter_code
_entity_poly.pdbx_strand_id
1 'polypeptide(L)' 'MIQMTHAAPGLTDFLRYHALVRVFNCNISLWLHILRNTSRDDSDDAQFLRWLQQRCASEPNLLQRIRESVDASGLWPPQA' A
#
# COMPACT_ATOMS: atom_id res chain seq x y z
N MET A 1 4.44 -11.55 -23.96
CA MET A 1 3.77 -10.23 -23.87
C MET A 1 3.14 -10.12 -22.49
N ILE A 2 3.77 -9.39 -21.57
CA ILE A 2 3.17 -9.11 -20.26
C ILE A 2 2.39 -7.80 -20.46
N GLN A 3 1.05 -7.87 -20.39
CA GLN A 3 0.22 -6.68 -20.49
C GLN A 3 0.47 -5.80 -19.26
N MET A 4 1.26 -4.74 -19.47
CA MET A 4 1.35 -3.61 -18.55
C MET A 4 0.19 -2.66 -18.85
N THR A 5 -1.02 -3.02 -18.46
CA THR A 5 -2.15 -2.07 -18.36
C THR A 5 -2.37 -1.73 -16.90
N HIS A 6 -1.35 -1.12 -16.28
CA HIS A 6 -1.57 -0.27 -15.12
C HIS A 6 -1.40 1.13 -15.67
N ALA A 7 -2.52 1.83 -15.93
CA ALA A 7 -2.50 3.27 -16.15
C ALA A 7 -1.61 3.90 -15.06
N ALA A 8 -0.83 4.93 -15.40
CA ALA A 8 0.12 5.58 -14.51
C ALA A 8 -0.36 5.54 -13.05
N PRO A 9 0.45 5.06 -12.08
CA PRO A 9 -0.01 4.82 -10.71
C PRO A 9 -0.78 6.06 -10.25
N GLY A 10 -2.09 5.92 -10.12
CA GLY A 10 -2.97 7.06 -9.95
C GLY A 10 -2.64 7.76 -8.64
N LEU A 11 -3.08 9.01 -8.50
CA LEU A 11 -3.02 9.72 -7.21
C LEU A 11 -3.57 8.84 -6.07
N THR A 12 -4.58 8.02 -6.35
CA THR A 12 -5.15 7.05 -5.40
C THR A 12 -4.13 6.01 -4.92
N ASP A 13 -3.40 5.33 -5.81
CA ASP A 13 -2.41 4.33 -5.42
C ASP A 13 -1.24 4.96 -4.68
N PHE A 14 -0.83 6.15 -5.12
CA PHE A 14 0.14 6.95 -4.42
C PHE A 14 -0.29 7.24 -2.97
N LEU A 15 -1.52 7.71 -2.76
CA LEU A 15 -2.07 7.95 -1.42
C LEU A 15 -2.20 6.66 -0.60
N ARG A 16 -2.53 5.53 -1.21
CA ARG A 16 -2.61 4.22 -0.53
C ARG A 16 -1.25 3.78 0.00
N TYR A 17 -0.19 3.88 -0.81
CA TYR A 17 1.16 3.56 -0.35
C TYR A 17 1.60 4.49 0.79
N HIS A 18 1.28 5.78 0.69
CA HIS A 18 1.53 6.74 1.77
C HIS A 18 0.79 6.40 3.06
N ALA A 19 -0.51 6.09 2.98
CA ALA A 19 -1.30 5.67 4.13
C ALA A 19 -0.74 4.39 4.75
N LEU A 20 -0.39 3.40 3.93
CA LEU A 20 0.21 2.15 4.39
C LEU A 20 1.49 2.40 5.21
N VAL A 21 2.41 3.23 4.69
CA VAL A 21 3.70 3.48 5.35
C VAL A 21 3.53 4.40 6.56
N ARG A 22 2.80 5.51 6.44
CA ARG A 22 2.75 6.57 7.46
C ARG A 22 1.72 6.32 8.56
N VAL A 23 0.57 5.73 8.22
CA VAL A 23 -0.54 5.51 9.16
C VAL A 23 -0.49 4.10 9.72
N PHE A 24 -0.24 3.11 8.86
CA PHE A 24 -0.27 1.70 9.25
C PHE A 24 1.10 1.08 9.48
N ASN A 25 2.20 1.85 9.34
CA ASN A 25 3.57 1.39 9.53
C ASN A 25 3.87 0.07 8.77
N CYS A 26 3.45 0.02 7.50
CA CYS A 26 3.54 -1.16 6.62
C CYS A 26 2.75 -2.39 7.08
N ASN A 27 1.87 -2.28 8.08
CA ASN A 27 1.06 -3.39 8.56
C ASN A 27 -0.23 -3.55 7.74
N ILE A 28 -0.12 -4.32 6.65
CA ILE A 28 -1.25 -4.64 5.77
C ILE A 28 -2.40 -5.32 6.53
N SER A 29 -2.06 -6.25 7.43
CA SER A 29 -3.06 -7.04 8.18
C SER A 29 -3.90 -6.16 9.10
N LEU A 30 -3.28 -5.16 9.74
CA LEU A 30 -3.98 -4.18 10.57
C LEU A 30 -4.98 -3.37 9.74
N TRP A 31 -4.57 -2.88 8.57
CA TRP A 31 -5.47 -2.09 7.72
C TRP A 31 -6.64 -2.94 7.22
N LEU A 32 -6.39 -4.18 6.77
CA LEU A 32 -7.46 -5.13 6.41
C LEU A 32 -8.42 -5.40 7.57
N HIS A 33 -7.91 -5.57 8.79
CA HIS A 33 -8.75 -5.75 9.97
C HIS A 33 -9.68 -4.55 10.22
N ILE A 34 -9.18 -3.32 10.07
CA ILE A 34 -9.97 -2.10 10.22
C ILE A 34 -11.04 -1.99 9.13
N LEU A 35 -10.70 -2.30 7.87
CA LEU A 35 -11.68 -2.29 6.77
C LEU A 35 -12.79 -3.32 7.01
N ARG A 36 -12.44 -4.51 7.50
CA ARG A 36 -13.42 -5.54 7.87
C ARG A 36 -14.34 -5.09 8.99
N ASN A 37 -13.80 -4.49 10.04
CA ASN A 37 -14.60 -4.02 11.18
C ASN A 37 -15.47 -2.80 10.85
N THR A 38 -15.20 -2.13 9.74
CA THR A 38 -15.98 -0.99 9.24
C THR A 38 -16.91 -1.36 8.07
N SER A 39 -17.12 -2.65 7.82
CA SER A 39 -17.94 -3.18 6.72
C SER A 39 -17.48 -2.72 5.33
N ARG A 40 -16.17 -2.48 5.14
CA ARG A 40 -15.53 -2.09 3.89
C ARG A 40 -14.62 -3.18 3.32
N ASP A 41 -14.88 -4.45 3.66
CA ASP A 41 -14.04 -5.60 3.28
C ASP A 41 -14.00 -5.86 1.77
N ASP A 42 -15.00 -5.41 1.01
CA ASP A 42 -15.07 -5.53 -0.45
C ASP A 42 -14.60 -4.26 -1.20
N SER A 43 -14.11 -3.25 -0.47
CA SER A 43 -13.66 -1.99 -1.08
C SER A 43 -12.40 -2.15 -1.95
N ASP A 44 -12.18 -1.22 -2.87
CA ASP A 44 -10.95 -1.16 -3.68
C ASP A 44 -9.68 -1.15 -2.81
N ASP A 45 -9.73 -0.55 -1.62
CA ASP A 45 -8.61 -0.53 -0.67
C ASP A 45 -8.32 -1.94 -0.13
N ALA A 46 -9.36 -2.72 0.19
CA ALA A 46 -9.20 -4.10 0.62
C ALA A 46 -8.65 -4.99 -0.51
N GLN A 47 -9.12 -4.78 -1.74
CA GLN A 47 -8.60 -5.49 -2.92
C GLN A 47 -7.13 -5.14 -3.17
N PHE A 48 -6.77 -3.85 -3.11
CA PHE A 48 -5.39 -3.38 -3.20
C PHE A 48 -4.49 -4.03 -2.14
N LEU A 49 -4.94 -4.07 -0.88
CA LEU A 49 -4.17 -4.64 0.22
C LEU A 49 -3.97 -6.15 0.09
N ARG A 50 -5.00 -6.89 -0.36
CA ARG A 50 -4.90 -8.34 -0.62
C ARG A 50 -3.93 -8.62 -1.76
N TRP A 51 -4.02 -7.85 -2.85
CA TRP A 51 -3.06 -7.92 -3.96
C TRP A 51 -1.63 -7.63 -3.48
N LEU A 52 -1.44 -6.57 -2.68
CA LEU A 52 -0.14 -6.19 -2.16
C LEU A 52 0.43 -7.25 -1.21
N GLN A 53 -0.42 -7.85 -0.37
CA GLN A 53 -0.03 -8.95 0.53
C GLN A 53 0.51 -10.15 -0.24
N GLN A 54 -0.21 -10.56 -1.30
CA GLN A 54 0.25 -11.64 -2.18
C GLN A 54 1.57 -11.28 -2.85
N ARG A 55 1.73 -10.03 -3.28
CA ARG A 55 2.95 -9.58 -3.92
C ARG A 55 4.15 -9.55 -2.96
N CYS A 56 3.95 -9.15 -1.71
CA CYS A 56 4.98 -9.20 -0.68
C CYS A 56 5.41 -10.62 -0.32
N ALA A 57 4.51 -11.61 -0.45
CA ALA A 57 4.87 -13.01 -0.26
C ALA A 57 5.87 -13.50 -1.33
N SER A 58 5.77 -12.99 -2.56
CA SER A 58 6.71 -13.28 -3.65
C SER A 58 7.94 -12.39 -3.64
N GLU A 59 7.83 -11.16 -3.14
CA GLU A 59 8.89 -10.14 -3.11
C GLU A 59 9.07 -9.60 -1.68
N PRO A 60 9.86 -10.27 -0.81
CA PRO A 60 9.96 -9.90 0.61
C PRO A 60 10.54 -8.49 0.85
N ASN A 61 11.34 -7.97 -0.08
CA ASN A 61 11.91 -6.62 -0.01
C ASN A 61 10.96 -5.52 -0.55
N LEU A 62 9.76 -5.87 -1.03
CA LEU A 62 8.84 -4.91 -1.64
C LEU A 62 8.39 -3.84 -0.66
N LEU A 63 8.04 -4.20 0.57
CA LEU A 63 7.62 -3.23 1.60
C LEU A 63 8.73 -2.24 1.97
N GLN A 64 9.98 -2.71 2.00
CA GLN A 64 11.12 -1.83 2.23
C GLN A 64 11.25 -0.81 1.10
N ARG A 65 11.19 -1.25 -0.16
CA ARG A 65 11.27 -0.36 -1.33
C ARG A 65 10.12 0.64 -1.39
N ILE A 66 8.91 0.22 -1.04
CA ILE A 66 7.75 1.11 -0.92
C ILE A 66 8.02 2.17 0.14
N ARG A 67 8.53 1.77 1.32
CA ARG A 67 8.88 2.70 2.39
C ARG A 67 9.93 3.72 1.94
N GLU A 68 11.03 3.26 1.33
CA GLU A 68 12.08 4.13 0.80
C GLU A 68 11.53 5.12 -0.25
N SER A 69 10.63 4.66 -1.11
CA SER A 69 9.98 5.52 -2.12
C SER A 69 9.06 6.57 -1.48
N VAL A 70 8.28 6.18 -0.47
CA VAL A 70 7.42 7.11 0.29
C VAL A 70 8.26 8.12 1.07
N ASP A 71 9.36 7.71 1.67
CA ASP A 71 10.29 8.61 2.37
C ASP A 71 10.96 9.59 1.38
N ALA A 72 11.39 9.12 0.21
CA ALA A 72 12.00 9.95 -0.82
C ALA A 72 11.03 10.95 -1.48
N SER A 73 9.71 10.71 -1.39
CA SER A 73 8.70 11.62 -1.98
C SER A 73 8.68 13.01 -1.33
N GLY A 74 9.21 13.16 -0.11
CA GLY A 74 9.27 14.43 0.61
C GLY A 74 7.92 15.04 1.00
N LEU A 75 6.79 14.34 0.77
CA LEU A 75 5.45 14.86 1.07
C LEU A 75 5.10 14.84 2.56
N TRP A 76 5.87 14.14 3.38
CA TRP A 76 5.69 14.11 4.83
C TRP A 76 7.01 14.40 5.52
N PRO A 77 7.02 15.20 6.60
CA PRO A 77 8.23 15.40 7.39
C PRO A 77 8.74 14.05 7.90
N PRO A 78 10.07 13.82 7.92
CA PRO A 78 10.63 12.60 8.48
C PRO A 78 10.17 12.48 9.94
N GLN A 79 9.66 11.31 10.32
CA GLN A 79 9.40 11.04 11.75
C GLN A 79 10.76 11.07 12.46
N ALA A 80 10.87 11.97 13.44
CA ALA A 80 12.05 12.18 14.27
C ALA A 80 12.36 10.96 15.15
#